data_AF-A0A7S0MRI7-F1
#
_entry.id   AF-A0A7S0MRI7-F1
#
_cell.length_a   1.000
_cell.length_b   1.000
_cell.length_c   1.000
_cell.angle_alpha   90.00
_cell.angle_beta   90.00
_cell.angle_gamma   90.00
#
_symmetry.space_group_name_H-M   'P 1'
#
loop_
_entity.id
_entity.type
_entity.pdbx_description
1 polymer ?
#
loop_
_entity_poly.entity_id
_entity_poly.type
_entity_poly.pdbx_seq_one_letter_code
_entity_poly.pdbx_strand_id
1 'polypeptide(L)'
;ETNNTRPMETNAPKTKEKSVNALVSRFEQLKTDDGLKKHCELYQHLEEQYRAKHLQAVEKLAAKDMAFASKLQQEEENNYQELMRKRSEDLLLQEVKVQEMVREEAETTKRLSTHIPGELRSAPQHVQDSQSLVSVYAGKSGSKGFVDGVLVNEARFSSPTGLVLLDQAVIIADTGNNCLRKISDGIVAVICGSGGAGDKDGEAWSASFNTPKGLAVNEANNIFVADQDNNKIRIVFGTDWSVSTVAGAGKRGHRDGPADQALFNRPEDVALGWDGDIFVADTMNHVIRRIDRNGMVTTVAGKPEVEGGADGAAHDARFCRPTSLAFHPATGCLFVAERTGRPGACIRCLDVA
;
A
#
# COMPACT_ATOMS: atom_id res chain seq x y z
N GLU A 1 70.08 77.20 -54.34
CA GLU A 1 70.85 75.95 -54.47
C GLU A 1 71.70 75.81 -53.22
N THR A 2 71.72 74.75 -52.41
CA THR A 2 71.27 73.37 -52.49
C THR A 2 70.89 72.96 -51.07
N ASN A 3 69.76 72.27 -50.86
CA ASN A 3 69.42 71.79 -49.51
C ASN A 3 68.85 70.37 -49.53
N ASN A 4 69.68 69.46 -49.03
CA ASN A 4 69.40 68.24 -48.26
C ASN A 4 68.09 67.48 -48.53
N THR A 5 68.21 66.34 -49.21
CA THR A 5 67.26 65.23 -49.11
C THR A 5 67.85 64.13 -48.21
N ARG A 6 67.29 63.96 -47.00
CA ARG A 6 67.50 62.77 -46.15
C ARG A 6 66.50 61.67 -46.55
N PRO A 7 66.87 60.38 -46.53
CA PRO A 7 65.90 59.29 -46.67
C PRO A 7 65.11 59.09 -45.36
N MET A 8 63.81 58.85 -45.49
CA MET A 8 62.93 58.43 -44.39
C MET A 8 63.21 56.97 -44.00
N GLU A 9 63.63 56.74 -42.76
CA GLU A 9 63.56 55.43 -42.11
C GLU A 9 62.11 55.11 -41.72
N THR A 10 61.60 53.97 -42.17
CA THR A 10 60.31 53.42 -41.75
C THR A 10 60.51 52.50 -40.53
N ASN A 11 60.23 53.03 -39.34
CA ASN A 11 60.19 52.24 -38.10
C ASN A 11 58.88 51.43 -38.01
N ALA A 12 58.89 50.18 -38.47
CA ALA A 12 57.90 49.16 -38.08
C ALA A 12 58.23 48.60 -36.67
N PRO A 13 57.23 48.24 -35.83
CA PRO A 13 57.45 48.07 -34.39
C PRO A 13 58.10 46.72 -34.01
N LYS A 14 59.34 46.79 -33.50
CA LYS A 14 60.18 45.68 -32.96
C LYS A 14 59.55 44.82 -31.85
N THR A 15 58.36 45.15 -31.36
CA THR A 15 57.63 44.43 -30.31
C THR A 15 56.82 43.24 -30.84
N LYS A 16 56.29 43.30 -32.07
CA LYS A 16 55.63 42.15 -32.69
C LYS A 16 56.64 41.05 -33.07
N GLU A 17 57.82 41.46 -33.50
CA GLU A 17 58.91 40.56 -33.93
C GLU A 17 59.50 39.73 -32.77
N LYS A 18 59.65 40.33 -31.58
CA LYS A 18 60.08 39.60 -30.37
C LYS A 18 59.05 38.54 -29.92
N SER A 19 57.76 38.85 -29.99
CA SER A 19 56.70 37.91 -29.64
C SER A 19 56.58 36.77 -30.65
N VAL A 20 56.77 37.06 -31.94
CA VAL A 20 56.81 36.04 -33.00
C VAL A 20 58.02 35.13 -32.85
N ASN A 21 59.21 35.68 -32.60
CA ASN A 21 60.42 34.86 -32.41
C ASN A 21 60.37 34.00 -31.14
N ALA A 22 59.74 34.48 -30.07
CA ALA A 22 59.48 33.68 -28.87
C ALA A 22 58.50 32.52 -29.14
N LEU A 23 57.48 32.75 -29.95
CA LEU A 23 56.53 31.71 -30.37
C LEU A 23 57.18 30.68 -31.30
N VAL A 24 57.99 31.11 -32.26
CA VAL A 24 58.74 30.22 -33.16
C VAL A 24 59.74 29.36 -32.38
N SER A 25 60.48 29.95 -31.46
CA SER A 25 61.44 29.20 -30.62
C SER A 25 60.74 28.16 -29.72
N ARG A 26 59.58 28.51 -29.16
CA ARG A 26 58.75 27.58 -28.39
C ARG A 26 58.16 26.46 -29.27
N PHE A 27 57.79 26.78 -30.51
CA PHE A 27 57.29 25.79 -31.47
C PHE A 27 58.38 24.79 -31.89
N GLU A 28 59.61 25.23 -32.11
CA GLU A 28 60.74 24.32 -32.40
C GLU A 28 61.08 23.42 -31.20
N GLN A 29 60.99 23.92 -29.97
CA GLN A 29 61.17 23.09 -28.77
C GLN A 29 60.12 21.98 -28.65
N LEU A 30 58.87 22.25 -29.05
CA LEU A 30 57.76 21.28 -29.04
C LEU A 30 57.91 20.17 -30.09
N LYS A 31 58.73 20.35 -31.13
CA LYS A 31 59.01 19.30 -32.13
C LYS A 31 59.99 18.23 -31.66
N THR A 32 60.62 18.43 -30.51
CA THR A 32 61.45 17.41 -29.86
C THR A 32 60.59 16.46 -29.03
N ASP A 33 60.98 15.19 -28.93
CA ASP A 33 60.23 14.20 -28.13
C ASP A 33 60.05 14.65 -26.67
N ASP A 34 61.06 15.32 -26.08
CA ASP A 34 61.00 15.86 -24.72
C ASP A 34 60.03 17.06 -24.61
N GLY A 35 59.99 17.93 -25.63
CA GLY A 35 59.03 19.04 -25.70
C GLY A 35 57.59 18.58 -25.87
N LEU A 36 57.36 17.57 -26.72
CA LEU A 36 56.03 16.98 -26.90
C LEU A 36 55.55 16.28 -25.63
N LYS A 37 56.43 15.54 -24.94
CA LYS A 37 56.12 14.89 -23.66
C LYS A 37 55.71 15.90 -22.58
N LYS A 38 56.48 16.98 -22.40
CA LYS A 38 56.14 18.07 -21.47
C LYS A 38 54.82 18.75 -21.81
N HIS A 39 54.51 18.91 -23.10
CA HIS A 39 53.23 19.48 -23.53
C HIS A 39 52.05 18.55 -23.21
N CYS A 40 52.20 17.24 -23.44
CA CYS A 40 51.19 16.24 -23.07
C CYS A 40 50.97 16.19 -21.56
N GLU A 41 52.02 16.21 -20.74
CA GLU A 41 51.93 16.23 -19.27
C GLU A 41 51.21 17.51 -18.77
N LEU A 42 51.54 18.67 -19.36
CA LEU A 42 50.85 19.93 -19.04
C LEU A 42 49.36 19.88 -19.42
N TYR A 43 49.04 19.32 -20.59
CA TYR A 43 47.67 19.17 -21.07
C TYR A 43 46.87 18.24 -20.16
N GLN A 44 47.43 17.08 -19.80
CA GLN A 44 46.82 16.13 -18.86
C GLN A 44 46.55 16.80 -17.50
N HIS A 45 47.51 17.57 -16.97
CA HIS A 45 47.33 18.27 -15.71
C HIS A 45 46.23 19.36 -15.78
N LEU A 46 46.17 20.11 -16.87
CA LEU A 46 45.08 21.08 -17.11
C LEU A 46 43.72 20.41 -17.26
N GLU A 47 43.67 19.26 -17.93
CA GLU A 47 42.44 18.49 -18.11
C GLU A 47 41.94 17.92 -16.77
N GLU A 48 42.85 17.40 -15.93
CA GLU A 48 42.54 16.97 -14.56
C GLU A 48 42.02 18.13 -13.70
N GLN A 49 42.66 19.30 -13.75
CA GLN A 49 42.18 20.48 -13.03
C GLN A 49 40.79 20.94 -13.52
N TYR A 50 40.54 20.88 -14.83
CA TYR A 50 39.25 21.25 -15.39
C TYR A 50 38.16 20.24 -15.01
N ARG A 51 38.45 18.93 -15.09
CA ARG A 51 37.56 17.86 -14.64
C ARG A 51 37.23 17.98 -13.16
N ALA A 52 38.22 18.25 -12.31
CA ALA A 52 38.00 18.43 -10.87
C ALA A 52 37.09 19.63 -10.56
N LYS A 53 37.31 20.78 -11.22
CA LYS A 53 36.44 21.96 -11.09
C LYS A 53 35.02 21.68 -11.59
N HIS A 54 34.89 20.99 -12.71
CA HIS A 54 33.59 20.63 -13.27
C HIS A 54 32.83 19.66 -12.36
N LEU A 55 33.50 18.63 -11.85
CA LEU A 55 32.92 17.66 -10.91
C LEU A 55 32.42 18.36 -9.64
N GLN A 56 33.24 19.24 -9.05
CA GLN A 56 32.85 20.00 -7.87
C GLN A 56 31.63 20.92 -8.13
N ALA A 57 31.49 21.45 -9.35
CA ALA A 57 30.33 22.25 -9.74
C ALA A 57 29.07 21.39 -9.88
N VAL A 58 29.19 20.20 -10.49
CA VAL A 58 28.08 19.24 -10.63
C VAL A 58 27.62 18.72 -9.26
N GLU A 59 28.54 18.36 -8.37
CA GLU A 59 28.21 17.92 -7.01
C GLU A 59 27.48 19.01 -6.20
N LYS A 60 27.91 20.26 -6.33
CA LYS A 60 27.22 21.40 -5.71
C LYS A 60 25.82 21.61 -6.26
N LEU A 61 25.60 21.36 -7.55
CA LEU A 61 24.28 21.46 -8.16
C LEU A 61 23.37 20.31 -7.70
N ALA A 62 23.87 19.08 -7.71
CA ALA A 62 23.16 17.91 -7.22
C ALA A 62 22.78 18.04 -5.73
N ALA A 63 23.67 18.59 -4.90
CA ALA A 63 23.37 18.87 -3.49
C ALA A 63 22.25 19.92 -3.32
N LYS A 64 22.19 20.93 -4.19
CA LYS A 64 21.10 21.92 -4.19
C LYS A 64 19.78 21.30 -4.63
N ASP A 65 19.80 20.45 -5.65
CA ASP A 65 18.60 19.76 -6.15
C ASP A 65 18.06 18.79 -5.09
N MET A 66 18.93 18.04 -4.41
CA MET A 66 18.54 17.19 -3.27
C MET A 66 17.98 18.01 -2.11
N ALA A 67 18.59 19.16 -1.78
CA ALA A 67 18.08 20.03 -0.73
C ALA A 67 16.72 20.66 -1.09
N PHE A 68 16.49 20.98 -2.37
CA PHE A 68 15.20 21.47 -2.86
C PHE A 68 14.13 20.38 -2.82
N ALA A 69 14.45 19.17 -3.31
CA ALA A 69 13.55 18.02 -3.25
C ALA A 69 13.16 17.66 -1.81
N SER A 70 14.12 17.64 -0.88
CA SER A 70 13.86 17.39 0.54
C SER A 70 12.96 18.46 1.18
N LYS A 71 13.14 19.74 0.81
CA LYS A 71 12.24 20.82 1.27
C LYS A 71 10.82 20.66 0.73
N LEU A 72 10.68 20.31 -0.55
CA LEU A 72 9.37 20.08 -1.16
C LEU A 72 8.63 18.92 -0.47
N GLN A 73 9.34 17.82 -0.23
CA GLN A 73 8.78 16.66 0.47
C GLN A 73 8.38 17.00 1.92
N GLN A 74 9.19 17.80 2.63
CA GLN A 74 8.85 18.27 3.96
C GLN A 74 7.63 19.20 3.96
N GLU A 75 7.47 20.04 2.92
CA GLU A 75 6.32 20.93 2.76
C GLU A 75 5.04 20.17 2.43
N GLU A 76 5.12 19.13 1.59
CA GLU A 76 4.02 18.19 1.34
C GLU A 76 3.61 17.43 2.60
N GLU A 77 4.58 16.92 3.37
CA GLU A 77 4.33 16.26 4.65
C GLU A 77 3.68 17.21 5.66
N ASN A 78 4.19 18.44 5.79
CA ASN A 78 3.60 19.44 6.68
C ASN A 78 2.16 19.79 6.26
N ASN A 79 1.89 19.93 4.96
CA ASN A 79 0.55 20.16 4.43
C ASN A 79 -0.39 18.97 4.71
N TYR A 80 0.11 17.74 4.58
CA TYR A 80 -0.64 16.54 4.91
C TYR A 80 -0.97 16.47 6.40
N GLN A 81 0.02 16.70 7.28
CA GLN A 81 -0.18 16.73 8.73
C GLN A 81 -1.17 17.83 9.15
N GLU A 82 -1.11 19.02 8.53
CA GLU A 82 -2.07 20.09 8.82
C GLU A 82 -3.49 19.75 8.33
N LEU A 83 -3.64 19.13 7.15
CA LEU A 83 -4.92 18.64 6.65
C LEU A 83 -5.52 17.58 7.57
N MET A 84 -4.70 16.63 8.03
CA MET A 84 -5.11 15.58 8.96
C MET A 84 -5.48 16.16 10.33
N ARG A 85 -4.74 17.16 10.83
CA ARG A 85 -5.12 17.89 12.05
C ARG A 85 -6.46 18.60 11.92
N LYS A 86 -6.69 19.34 10.82
CA LYS A 86 -7.99 20.01 10.56
C LYS A 86 -9.13 19.00 10.49
N ARG A 87 -8.92 17.88 9.77
CA ARG A 87 -9.90 16.78 9.70
C ARG A 87 -10.18 16.19 11.08
N SER A 88 -9.15 16.00 11.91
CA SER A 88 -9.30 15.52 13.29
C SER A 88 -10.07 16.50 14.18
N GLU A 89 -9.85 17.81 14.04
CA GLU A 89 -10.58 18.85 14.76
C GLU A 89 -12.06 18.90 14.34
N ASP A 90 -12.34 18.78 13.04
CA ASP A 90 -13.70 18.69 12.52
C ASP A 90 -14.42 17.43 13.02
N LEU A 91 -13.70 16.31 13.13
CA LEU A 91 -14.21 15.05 13.68
C LEU A 91 -14.55 15.18 15.17
N LEU A 92 -13.67 15.79 15.97
CA LEU A 92 -13.93 16.09 17.39
C LEU A 92 -15.16 17.00 17.55
N LEU A 93 -15.31 18.00 16.69
CA LEU A 93 -16.48 18.89 16.72
C LEU A 93 -17.77 18.16 16.34
N GLN A 94 -17.70 17.21 15.40
CA GLN A 94 -18.84 16.35 15.07
C GLN A 94 -19.17 15.39 16.21
N GLU A 95 -18.18 14.83 16.90
CA GLU A 95 -18.37 13.95 18.04
C GLU A 95 -19.13 14.65 19.18
N VAL A 96 -18.73 15.87 19.53
CA VAL A 96 -19.43 16.68 20.55
C VAL A 96 -20.90 16.89 20.19
N LYS A 97 -21.20 17.20 18.93
CA LYS A 97 -22.59 17.37 18.45
C LYS A 97 -23.39 16.07 18.57
N VAL A 98 -22.78 14.92 18.30
CA VAL A 98 -23.44 13.61 18.44
C VAL A 98 -23.74 13.33 19.91
N GLN A 99 -22.81 13.61 20.81
CA GLN A 99 -23.03 13.45 22.26
C GLN A 99 -24.16 14.34 22.78
N GLU A 100 -24.28 15.58 22.26
CA GLU A 100 -25.41 16.47 22.57
C GLU A 100 -26.75 15.91 22.08
N MET A 101 -26.84 15.42 20.84
CA MET A 101 -28.07 14.81 20.31
C MET A 101 -28.51 13.58 21.12
N VAL A 102 -27.57 12.70 21.47
CA VAL A 102 -27.85 11.51 22.30
C VAL A 102 -28.39 11.92 23.68
N ARG A 103 -27.86 13.01 24.25
CA ARG A 103 -28.34 13.55 25.53
C ARG A 103 -29.76 14.08 25.43
N GLU A 104 -30.09 14.82 24.38
CA GLU A 104 -31.44 15.35 24.15
C GLU A 104 -32.47 14.22 23.95
N GLU A 105 -32.10 13.17 23.22
CA GLU A 105 -32.96 12.01 23.02
C GLU A 105 -33.22 11.27 24.35
N ALA A 106 -32.17 11.04 25.15
CA ALA A 106 -32.28 10.43 26.46
C ALA A 106 -33.17 11.24 27.44
N GLU A 107 -33.08 12.58 27.40
CA GLU A 107 -33.98 13.46 28.18
C GLU A 107 -35.43 13.37 27.70
N THR A 108 -35.65 13.22 26.39
CA THR A 108 -36.98 13.06 25.78
C THR A 108 -37.62 11.73 26.18
N THR A 109 -36.87 10.62 26.12
CA THR A 109 -37.30 9.30 26.59
C THR A 109 -37.66 9.31 28.08
N LYS A 110 -36.86 10.02 28.90
CA LYS A 110 -37.13 10.18 30.33
C LYS A 110 -38.44 10.94 30.59
N ARG A 111 -38.74 12.00 29.84
CA ARG A 111 -40.01 12.75 29.95
C ARG A 111 -41.22 11.89 29.56
N LEU A 112 -41.11 11.08 28.53
CA LEU A 112 -42.17 10.15 28.09
C LEU A 112 -42.46 9.07 29.16
N SER A 113 -41.44 8.62 29.90
CA SER A 113 -41.61 7.62 30.98
C SER A 113 -42.36 8.15 32.23
N THR A 114 -42.42 9.47 32.42
CA THR A 114 -43.05 10.10 33.60
C THR A 114 -44.55 10.38 33.46
N HIS A 115 -45.18 10.04 32.33
CA HIS A 115 -46.59 10.35 32.02
C HIS A 115 -47.56 9.15 32.09
N ILE A 116 -47.21 8.07 32.80
CA ILE A 116 -48.11 6.92 33.01
C ILE A 116 -48.79 7.04 34.40
N PRO A 117 -50.11 7.29 34.49
CA PRO A 117 -50.84 7.22 35.75
C PRO A 117 -50.86 5.78 36.27
N GLY A 118 -50.59 5.62 37.56
CA GLY A 118 -50.41 4.33 38.19
C GLY A 118 -51.65 3.44 38.16
N GLU A 119 -51.45 2.19 37.77
CA GLU A 119 -52.04 1.01 38.39
C GLU A 119 -51.26 -0.24 37.92
N LEU A 120 -51.19 -1.25 38.79
CA LEU A 120 -50.43 -2.52 38.72
C LEU A 120 -48.96 -2.46 39.19
N ARG A 121 -48.81 -2.36 40.52
CA ARG A 121 -47.70 -3.00 41.23
C ARG A 121 -47.91 -4.52 41.24
N SER A 122 -47.35 -5.20 40.26
CA SER A 122 -46.75 -6.53 40.47
C SER A 122 -45.33 -6.44 39.93
N ALA A 123 -44.35 -6.77 40.78
CA ALA A 123 -42.94 -6.75 40.38
C ALA A 123 -42.77 -7.70 39.18
N PRO A 124 -42.34 -7.21 38.00
CA PRO A 124 -41.97 -8.12 36.93
C PRO A 124 -40.72 -8.87 37.41
N GLN A 125 -40.77 -10.19 37.41
CA GLN A 125 -39.55 -10.99 37.40
C GLN A 125 -38.66 -10.42 36.30
N HIS A 126 -37.44 -10.03 36.68
CA HIS A 126 -36.42 -9.53 35.76
C HIS A 126 -35.96 -10.71 34.88
N VAL A 127 -36.80 -11.10 33.92
CA VAL A 127 -36.35 -11.86 32.76
C VAL A 127 -35.65 -10.81 31.91
N GLN A 128 -34.31 -10.77 31.98
CA GLN A 128 -33.52 -10.11 30.94
C GLN A 128 -33.72 -10.91 29.66
N ASP A 129 -34.84 -10.66 29.00
CA ASP A 129 -35.07 -11.08 27.64
C ASP A 129 -34.23 -10.13 26.78
N SER A 130 -32.91 -10.36 26.78
CA SER A 130 -31.99 -9.66 25.89
C SER A 130 -32.27 -10.14 24.47
N GLN A 131 -33.33 -9.58 23.88
CA GLN A 131 -33.70 -9.85 22.51
C GLN A 131 -32.51 -9.45 21.62
N SER A 132 -32.05 -10.41 20.82
CA SER A 132 -30.99 -10.16 19.85
C SER A 132 -31.49 -9.14 18.82
N LEU A 133 -30.91 -7.94 18.82
CA LEU A 133 -31.26 -6.87 17.89
C LEU A 133 -30.29 -6.88 16.70
N VAL A 134 -30.82 -6.76 15.49
CA VAL A 134 -30.05 -6.52 14.27
C VAL A 134 -30.26 -5.08 13.84
N SER A 135 -29.17 -4.32 13.70
CA SER A 135 -29.18 -2.94 13.22
C SER A 135 -28.06 -2.71 12.20
N VAL A 136 -28.19 -1.67 11.40
CA VAL A 136 -27.09 -1.24 10.51
C VAL A 136 -26.01 -0.62 11.39
N TYR A 137 -24.82 -1.22 11.37
CA TYR A 137 -23.68 -0.71 12.15
C TYR A 137 -23.01 0.50 11.48
N ALA A 138 -22.78 0.43 10.17
CA ALA A 138 -22.21 1.52 9.39
C ALA A 138 -22.67 1.46 7.92
N GLY A 139 -22.69 2.61 7.25
CA GLY A 139 -23.12 2.75 5.87
C GLY A 139 -24.62 3.03 5.75
N LYS A 140 -25.02 3.81 4.75
CA LYS A 140 -26.45 4.04 4.47
C LYS A 140 -27.03 2.94 3.58
N SER A 141 -27.95 2.17 4.16
CA SER A 141 -28.68 1.13 3.45
C SER A 141 -29.35 1.66 2.18
N GLY A 142 -29.27 0.89 1.09
CA GLY A 142 -29.79 1.26 -0.24
C GLY A 142 -28.94 2.29 -1.01
N SER A 143 -27.85 2.79 -0.44
CA SER A 143 -26.98 3.79 -1.08
C SER A 143 -25.54 3.27 -1.18
N LYS A 144 -25.20 2.61 -2.30
CA LYS A 144 -23.79 2.27 -2.59
C LYS A 144 -22.99 3.53 -2.91
N GLY A 145 -21.68 3.51 -2.65
CA GLY A 145 -20.79 4.61 -3.03
C GLY A 145 -19.46 4.56 -2.30
N PHE A 146 -18.64 5.60 -2.49
CA PHE A 146 -17.34 5.75 -1.86
C PHE A 146 -17.28 7.07 -1.11
N VAL A 147 -17.80 7.06 0.12
CA VAL A 147 -17.88 8.25 0.97
C VAL A 147 -17.46 7.86 2.38
N ASP A 148 -16.49 8.58 2.94
CA ASP A 148 -16.12 8.54 4.37
C ASP A 148 -17.14 9.33 5.20
N GLY A 149 -17.13 9.14 6.52
CA GLY A 149 -17.95 9.95 7.42
C GLY A 149 -18.53 9.15 8.59
N VAL A 150 -19.46 9.77 9.30
CA VAL A 150 -20.06 9.20 10.51
C VAL A 150 -21.00 8.04 10.16
N LEU A 151 -20.74 6.88 10.79
CA LEU A 151 -21.42 5.57 10.65
C LEU A 151 -22.49 5.49 9.55
N VAL A 152 -23.76 5.60 9.94
CA VAL A 152 -24.94 5.28 9.10
C VAL A 152 -25.46 6.47 8.30
N ASN A 153 -25.02 7.70 8.63
CA ASN A 153 -25.56 8.92 8.04
C ASN A 153 -24.85 9.27 6.72
N GLU A 154 -23.53 9.14 6.67
CA GLU A 154 -22.70 9.70 5.59
C GLU A 154 -21.84 8.66 4.89
N ALA A 155 -21.31 7.68 5.62
CA ALA A 155 -20.45 6.68 5.03
C ALA A 155 -21.22 5.84 3.98
N ARG A 156 -20.55 5.51 2.89
CA ARG A 156 -21.06 4.63 1.84
C ARG A 156 -19.98 3.61 1.50
N PHE A 157 -20.44 2.39 1.25
CA PHE A 157 -19.62 1.25 0.82
C PHE A 157 -20.12 0.75 -0.54
N SER A 158 -19.31 -0.05 -1.22
CA SER A 158 -19.64 -0.72 -2.46
C SER A 158 -19.26 -2.20 -2.34
N SER A 159 -20.24 -3.06 -2.11
CA SER A 159 -20.04 -4.51 -1.95
C SER A 159 -18.94 -4.89 -0.94
N PRO A 160 -19.00 -4.44 0.33
CA PRO A 160 -18.03 -4.86 1.33
C PRO A 160 -18.13 -6.38 1.56
N THR A 161 -17.01 -7.08 1.64
CA THR A 161 -17.01 -8.56 1.77
C THR A 161 -16.20 -9.07 2.94
N GLY A 162 -14.91 -8.74 3.03
CA GLY A 162 -14.04 -9.11 4.15
C GLY A 162 -14.18 -8.16 5.33
N LEU A 163 -14.08 -8.70 6.54
CA LEU A 163 -14.08 -7.94 7.79
C LEU A 163 -13.18 -8.62 8.82
N VAL A 164 -12.36 -7.83 9.51
CA VAL A 164 -11.59 -8.28 10.69
C VAL A 164 -11.71 -7.25 11.81
N LEU A 165 -11.52 -7.71 13.05
CA LEU A 165 -11.38 -6.84 14.21
C LEU A 165 -9.90 -6.49 14.41
N LEU A 166 -9.63 -5.22 14.68
CA LEU A 166 -8.31 -4.72 15.02
C LEU A 166 -8.46 -3.87 16.28
N ASP A 167 -8.13 -4.44 17.43
CA ASP A 167 -8.45 -3.88 18.75
C ASP A 167 -9.96 -3.58 18.88
N GLN A 168 -10.33 -2.29 19.01
CA GLN A 168 -11.72 -1.82 19.10
C GLN A 168 -12.29 -1.42 17.73
N ALA A 169 -11.47 -1.46 16.68
CA ALA A 169 -11.86 -1.05 15.34
C ALA A 169 -12.28 -2.24 14.47
N VAL A 170 -13.09 -1.95 13.46
CA VAL A 170 -13.49 -2.90 12.43
C VAL A 170 -12.80 -2.51 11.13
N ILE A 171 -12.02 -3.41 10.54
CA ILE A 171 -11.44 -3.22 9.21
C ILE A 171 -12.29 -3.98 8.19
N ILE A 172 -12.62 -3.31 7.09
CA ILE A 172 -13.50 -3.82 6.05
C ILE A 172 -12.79 -3.71 4.71
N ALA A 173 -12.86 -4.78 3.92
CA ALA A 173 -12.54 -4.72 2.50
C ALA A 173 -13.75 -4.15 1.76
N ASP A 174 -13.67 -2.89 1.34
CA ASP A 174 -14.70 -2.22 0.55
C ASP A 174 -14.49 -2.58 -0.93
N THR A 175 -14.78 -3.85 -1.23
CA THR A 175 -14.37 -4.57 -2.45
C THR A 175 -14.61 -3.77 -3.73
N GLY A 176 -15.80 -3.18 -3.88
CA GLY A 176 -16.20 -2.44 -5.07
C GLY A 176 -15.59 -1.04 -5.15
N ASN A 177 -14.98 -0.56 -4.07
CA ASN A 177 -14.23 0.69 -4.00
C ASN A 177 -12.71 0.43 -3.90
N ASN A 178 -12.22 -0.81 -4.08
CA ASN A 178 -10.79 -1.13 -4.17
C ASN A 178 -9.92 -0.58 -3.03
N CYS A 179 -10.46 -0.53 -1.82
CA CYS A 179 -9.76 -0.01 -0.64
C CYS A 179 -10.16 -0.77 0.63
N LEU A 180 -9.38 -0.58 1.69
CA LEU A 180 -9.74 -1.01 3.04
C LEU A 180 -10.22 0.19 3.84
N ARG A 181 -11.29 -0.01 4.60
CA ARG A 181 -11.93 1.01 5.45
C ARG A 181 -11.80 0.59 6.91
N LYS A 182 -11.48 1.53 7.79
CA LYS A 182 -11.51 1.36 9.24
C LYS A 182 -12.75 2.04 9.80
N ILE A 183 -13.43 1.35 10.70
CA ILE A 183 -14.49 1.89 11.55
C ILE A 183 -13.94 1.96 12.97
N SER A 184 -13.85 3.15 13.54
CA SER A 184 -13.44 3.40 14.92
C SER A 184 -14.20 4.61 15.43
N ASP A 185 -14.65 4.57 16.68
CA ASP A 185 -15.24 5.75 17.36
C ASP A 185 -16.38 6.42 16.56
N GLY A 186 -17.19 5.60 15.89
CA GLY A 186 -18.32 6.08 15.09
C GLY A 186 -17.94 6.65 13.70
N ILE A 187 -16.70 6.51 13.26
CA ILE A 187 -16.20 7.12 12.03
C ILE A 187 -15.74 6.03 11.07
N VAL A 188 -16.13 6.16 9.79
CA VAL A 188 -15.60 5.35 8.69
C VAL A 188 -14.58 6.16 7.92
N ALA A 189 -13.36 5.65 7.82
CA ALA A 189 -12.27 6.25 7.05
C ALA A 189 -11.56 5.21 6.20
N VAL A 190 -11.08 5.60 5.01
CA VAL A 190 -10.12 4.78 4.26
C VAL A 190 -8.78 4.75 5.01
N ILE A 191 -8.19 3.57 5.10
CA ILE A 191 -6.83 3.38 5.64
C ILE A 191 -5.78 3.17 4.54
N CYS A 192 -6.14 2.48 3.46
CA CYS A 192 -5.26 2.26 2.32
C CYS A 192 -6.06 1.88 1.06
N GLY A 193 -5.43 2.06 -0.10
CA GLY A 193 -6.02 1.84 -1.41
C GLY A 193 -6.57 3.14 -2.01
N SER A 194 -6.22 3.40 -3.26
CA SER A 194 -6.52 4.65 -3.98
C SER A 194 -8.00 4.88 -4.32
N GLY A 195 -8.87 3.88 -4.11
CA GLY A 195 -10.28 3.92 -4.54
C GLY A 195 -10.51 3.40 -5.97
N GLY A 196 -9.45 3.34 -6.78
CA GLY A 196 -9.47 2.80 -8.14
C GLY A 196 -8.80 1.42 -8.21
N ALA A 197 -9.22 0.60 -9.18
CA ALA A 197 -8.57 -0.67 -9.44
C ALA A 197 -7.10 -0.46 -9.87
N GLY A 198 -6.17 -1.17 -9.25
CA GLY A 198 -4.74 -1.14 -9.55
C GLY A 198 -3.97 -2.18 -8.75
N ASP A 199 -2.65 -2.28 -8.98
CA ASP A 199 -1.78 -3.33 -8.42
C ASP A 199 -0.51 -2.75 -7.76
N LYS A 200 -0.54 -1.46 -7.42
CA LYS A 200 0.63 -0.76 -6.90
C LYS A 200 0.82 -1.04 -5.41
N ASP A 201 2.01 -1.49 -5.02
CA ASP A 201 2.53 -1.45 -3.64
C ASP A 201 2.94 -0.01 -3.27
N GLY A 202 2.95 0.31 -1.98
CA GLY A 202 3.36 1.64 -1.50
C GLY A 202 2.64 2.07 -0.24
N GLU A 203 2.83 3.33 0.14
CA GLU A 203 2.20 3.93 1.33
C GLU A 203 0.69 4.06 1.14
N ALA A 204 -0.09 3.64 2.15
CA ALA A 204 -1.53 3.87 2.33
C ALA A 204 -2.33 4.17 1.04
N TRP A 205 -2.54 5.46 0.72
CA TRP A 205 -3.35 5.94 -0.40
C TRP A 205 -2.68 5.81 -1.77
N SER A 206 -1.35 5.73 -1.81
CA SER A 206 -0.59 5.54 -3.04
C SER A 206 -0.61 4.09 -3.53
N ALA A 207 -0.90 3.14 -2.63
CA ALA A 207 -1.16 1.76 -2.96
C ALA A 207 -2.52 1.58 -3.65
N SER A 208 -2.66 0.52 -4.43
CA SER A 208 -3.92 0.15 -5.06
C SER A 208 -4.16 -1.35 -5.00
N PHE A 209 -5.45 -1.69 -4.90
CA PHE A 209 -5.98 -3.04 -4.93
C PHE A 209 -6.89 -3.20 -6.14
N ASN A 210 -7.28 -4.44 -6.44
CA ASN A 210 -8.28 -4.74 -7.44
C ASN A 210 -9.21 -5.83 -6.91
N THR A 211 -10.38 -5.40 -6.41
CA THR A 211 -11.37 -6.23 -5.72
C THR A 211 -10.79 -6.96 -4.49
N PRO A 212 -10.25 -6.23 -3.48
CA PRO A 212 -9.80 -6.85 -2.24
C PRO A 212 -10.99 -7.53 -1.55
N LYS A 213 -10.80 -8.78 -1.10
CA LYS A 213 -11.85 -9.59 -0.48
C LYS A 213 -11.53 -9.98 0.95
N GLY A 214 -11.16 -11.24 1.18
CA GLY A 214 -10.92 -11.77 2.51
C GLY A 214 -9.74 -11.10 3.19
N LEU A 215 -9.87 -10.98 4.51
CA LEU A 215 -8.94 -10.29 5.38
C LEU A 215 -8.57 -11.22 6.55
N ALA A 216 -7.31 -11.22 6.95
CA ALA A 216 -6.85 -11.82 8.20
C ALA A 216 -5.89 -10.87 8.90
N VAL A 217 -5.86 -10.88 10.23
CA VAL A 217 -5.00 -10.02 11.04
C VAL A 217 -4.11 -10.86 11.94
N ASN A 218 -2.83 -10.52 12.03
CA ASN A 218 -1.91 -11.17 12.95
C ASN A 218 -1.76 -10.39 14.27
N GLU A 219 -1.04 -10.96 15.24
CA GLU A 219 -0.79 -10.32 16.55
C GLU A 219 0.03 -9.02 16.46
N ALA A 220 0.74 -8.80 15.36
CA ALA A 220 1.45 -7.56 15.07
C ALA A 220 0.55 -6.51 14.39
N ASN A 221 -0.76 -6.73 14.33
CA ASN A 221 -1.74 -5.85 13.71
C ASN A 221 -1.56 -5.65 12.19
N ASN A 222 -0.82 -6.53 11.53
CA ASN A 222 -0.73 -6.55 10.07
C ASN A 222 -1.92 -7.28 9.47
N ILE A 223 -2.44 -6.75 8.36
CA ILE A 223 -3.63 -7.25 7.69
C ILE A 223 -3.23 -7.91 6.38
N PHE A 224 -3.52 -9.20 6.25
CA PHE A 224 -3.35 -9.95 5.01
C PHE A 224 -4.63 -9.83 4.18
N VAL A 225 -4.47 -9.63 2.88
CA VAL A 225 -5.56 -9.33 1.96
C VAL A 225 -5.50 -10.27 0.77
N ALA A 226 -6.61 -10.92 0.47
CA ALA A 226 -6.83 -11.58 -0.82
C ALA A 226 -7.17 -10.51 -1.87
N ASP A 227 -6.19 -10.13 -2.69
CA ASP A 227 -6.36 -9.15 -3.76
C ASP A 227 -6.77 -9.86 -5.05
N GLN A 228 -8.06 -10.19 -5.10
CA GLN A 228 -8.61 -11.25 -5.94
C GLN A 228 -8.28 -11.07 -7.42
N ASP A 229 -8.58 -9.91 -8.00
CA ASP A 229 -8.43 -9.71 -9.44
C ASP A 229 -6.99 -9.36 -9.86
N ASN A 230 -6.12 -9.02 -8.89
CA ASN A 230 -4.67 -8.99 -9.10
C ASN A 230 -4.02 -10.38 -8.96
N ASN A 231 -4.73 -11.40 -8.48
CA ASN A 231 -4.21 -12.74 -8.24
C ASN A 231 -3.01 -12.74 -7.27
N LYS A 232 -3.10 -11.92 -6.22
CA LYS A 232 -2.04 -11.74 -5.23
C LYS A 232 -2.57 -11.83 -3.81
N ILE A 233 -1.68 -12.18 -2.90
CA ILE A 233 -1.86 -11.96 -1.47
C ILE A 233 -1.03 -10.75 -1.08
N ARG A 234 -1.66 -9.78 -0.42
CA ARG A 234 -1.05 -8.52 0.00
C ARG A 234 -1.00 -8.46 1.52
N ILE A 235 -0.09 -7.66 2.05
CA ILE A 235 -0.02 -7.30 3.47
C ILE A 235 -0.15 -5.80 3.59
N VAL A 236 -0.93 -5.37 4.58
CA VAL A 236 -1.02 -3.98 5.05
C VAL A 236 -0.38 -3.92 6.43
N PHE A 237 0.64 -3.10 6.59
CA PHE A 237 1.36 -2.98 7.85
C PHE A 237 0.56 -2.13 8.84
N GLY A 238 0.30 -2.66 10.05
CA GLY A 238 -0.53 -1.97 11.04
C GLY A 238 0.10 -0.68 11.60
N THR A 239 1.39 -0.48 11.39
CA THR A 239 2.16 0.67 11.88
C THR A 239 1.94 1.94 11.07
N ASP A 240 1.80 1.82 9.75
CA ASP A 240 1.77 2.96 8.82
C ASP A 240 0.78 2.79 7.64
N TRP A 241 0.05 1.67 7.61
CA TRP A 241 -0.87 1.29 6.53
C TRP A 241 -0.24 1.17 5.15
N SER A 242 1.08 1.04 5.07
CA SER A 242 1.77 0.71 3.83
C SER A 242 1.39 -0.70 3.35
N VAL A 243 1.37 -0.89 2.04
CA VAL A 243 0.95 -2.12 1.37
C VAL A 243 2.12 -2.74 0.64
N SER A 244 2.31 -4.04 0.79
CA SER A 244 3.29 -4.84 0.05
C SER A 244 2.68 -6.14 -0.47
N THR A 245 3.27 -6.68 -1.55
CA THR A 245 2.92 -8.02 -2.04
C THR A 245 3.62 -9.08 -1.19
N VAL A 246 2.83 -10.01 -0.64
CA VAL A 246 3.35 -11.19 0.08
C VAL A 246 3.67 -12.30 -0.91
N ALA A 247 2.73 -12.61 -1.82
CA ALA A 247 2.88 -13.65 -2.81
C ALA A 247 2.00 -13.41 -4.04
N GLY A 248 2.40 -13.99 -5.16
CA GLY A 248 1.68 -13.97 -6.43
C GLY A 248 2.39 -13.11 -7.47
N ALA A 249 2.67 -13.69 -8.64
CA ALA A 249 3.32 -12.99 -9.75
C ALA A 249 2.39 -12.05 -10.53
N GLY A 250 1.18 -11.76 -10.04
CA GLY A 250 0.20 -10.89 -10.70
C GLY A 250 -0.48 -11.48 -11.94
N LYS A 251 -0.34 -12.79 -12.18
CA LYS A 251 -0.93 -13.50 -13.32
C LYS A 251 -1.80 -14.65 -12.84
N ARG A 252 -3.01 -14.75 -13.40
CA ARG A 252 -3.89 -15.90 -13.17
C ARG A 252 -3.23 -17.22 -13.58
N GLY A 253 -3.34 -18.24 -12.74
CA GLY A 253 -2.91 -19.60 -13.03
C GLY A 253 -2.63 -20.39 -11.75
N HIS A 254 -2.13 -21.60 -11.88
CA HIS A 254 -1.66 -22.41 -10.76
C HIS A 254 -0.17 -22.70 -10.90
N ARG A 255 0.60 -22.37 -9.85
CA ARG A 255 2.02 -22.73 -9.72
C ARG A 255 2.44 -22.60 -8.27
N ASP A 256 2.99 -23.67 -7.71
CA ASP A 256 3.71 -23.68 -6.42
C ASP A 256 5.16 -23.21 -6.61
N GLY A 257 5.82 -22.80 -5.52
CA GLY A 257 7.20 -22.31 -5.54
C GLY A 257 7.39 -21.02 -4.73
N PRO A 258 8.53 -20.32 -4.93
CA PRO A 258 8.80 -19.04 -4.28
C PRO A 258 7.64 -18.04 -4.46
N ALA A 259 7.38 -17.24 -3.44
CA ALA A 259 6.20 -16.37 -3.36
C ALA A 259 6.06 -15.39 -4.53
N ASP A 260 7.16 -14.85 -5.04
CA ASP A 260 7.22 -13.94 -6.18
C ASP A 260 6.97 -14.64 -7.54
N GLN A 261 7.07 -15.98 -7.58
CA GLN A 261 6.90 -16.79 -8.78
C GLN A 261 5.60 -17.63 -8.77
N ALA A 262 5.02 -17.81 -7.59
CA ALA A 262 3.77 -18.54 -7.41
C ALA A 262 2.63 -17.87 -8.19
N LEU A 263 1.71 -18.70 -8.70
CA LEU A 263 0.51 -18.23 -9.39
C LEU A 263 -0.72 -18.63 -8.60
N PHE A 264 -1.64 -17.67 -8.47
CA PHE A 264 -2.98 -17.85 -7.92
C PHE A 264 -4.01 -17.55 -9.02
N ASN A 265 -5.26 -17.93 -8.80
CA ASN A 265 -6.37 -17.64 -9.69
C ASN A 265 -7.60 -17.22 -8.88
N ARG A 266 -7.79 -15.90 -8.80
CA ARG A 266 -8.87 -15.27 -8.02
C ARG A 266 -8.93 -15.77 -6.57
N PRO A 267 -7.87 -15.58 -5.76
CA PRO A 267 -7.95 -15.91 -4.34
C PRO A 267 -9.06 -15.09 -3.68
N GLU A 268 -10.00 -15.72 -2.98
CA GLU A 268 -11.12 -15.00 -2.35
C GLU A 268 -10.92 -14.74 -0.85
N ASP A 269 -10.14 -15.59 -0.15
CA ASP A 269 -9.92 -15.44 1.29
C ASP A 269 -8.54 -15.90 1.76
N VAL A 270 -8.14 -15.40 2.92
CA VAL A 270 -6.91 -15.74 3.64
C VAL A 270 -7.21 -16.04 5.11
N ALA A 271 -6.52 -17.01 5.68
CA ALA A 271 -6.55 -17.31 7.11
C ALA A 271 -5.12 -17.54 7.63
N LEU A 272 -4.86 -17.19 8.88
CA LEU A 272 -3.56 -17.39 9.51
C LEU A 272 -3.58 -18.66 10.35
N GLY A 273 -2.57 -19.52 10.15
CA GLY A 273 -2.26 -20.63 11.04
C GLY A 273 -1.62 -20.15 12.33
N TRP A 274 -1.62 -20.99 13.37
CA TRP A 274 -0.99 -20.67 14.67
C TRP A 274 0.53 -20.55 14.59
N ASP A 275 1.12 -21.17 13.59
CA ASP A 275 2.52 -21.04 13.22
C ASP A 275 2.78 -19.80 12.36
N GLY A 276 1.80 -18.95 12.10
CA GLY A 276 1.95 -17.75 11.27
C GLY A 276 2.04 -18.00 9.77
N ASP A 277 1.81 -19.24 9.31
CA ASP A 277 1.63 -19.53 7.88
C ASP A 277 0.30 -18.95 7.38
N ILE A 278 0.25 -18.58 6.10
CA ILE A 278 -0.94 -17.98 5.48
C ILE A 278 -1.60 -19.03 4.61
N PHE A 279 -2.86 -19.36 4.91
CA PHE A 279 -3.69 -20.23 4.11
C PHE A 279 -4.55 -19.40 3.17
N VAL A 280 -4.67 -19.84 1.91
CA VAL A 280 -5.35 -19.10 0.84
C VAL A 280 -6.40 -19.99 0.22
N ALA A 281 -7.62 -19.48 0.12
CA ALA A 281 -8.67 -20.06 -0.72
C ALA A 281 -8.43 -19.61 -2.17
N ASP A 282 -7.69 -20.43 -2.93
CA ASP A 282 -7.35 -20.15 -4.33
C ASP A 282 -8.50 -20.61 -5.22
N THR A 283 -9.56 -19.80 -5.19
CA THR A 283 -10.93 -20.19 -5.54
C THR A 283 -11.05 -20.77 -6.93
N MET A 284 -10.40 -20.17 -7.93
CA MET A 284 -10.52 -20.65 -9.31
C MET A 284 -9.49 -21.68 -9.72
N ASN A 285 -8.59 -22.04 -8.80
CA ASN A 285 -7.78 -23.24 -8.92
C ASN A 285 -8.35 -24.42 -8.14
N HIS A 286 -9.44 -24.24 -7.38
CA HIS A 286 -10.13 -25.32 -6.64
C HIS A 286 -9.26 -25.99 -5.57
N VAL A 287 -8.38 -25.21 -4.93
CA VAL A 287 -7.39 -25.70 -3.97
C VAL A 287 -7.23 -24.76 -2.78
N ILE A 288 -6.70 -25.31 -1.70
CA ILE A 288 -6.17 -24.53 -0.58
C ILE A 288 -4.66 -24.46 -0.73
N ARG A 289 -4.11 -23.25 -0.65
CA ARG A 289 -2.67 -22.99 -0.73
C ARG A 289 -2.17 -22.56 0.64
N ARG A 290 -0.90 -22.81 0.92
CA ARG A 290 -0.19 -22.34 2.10
C ARG A 290 1.03 -21.52 1.66
N ILE A 291 1.25 -20.39 2.30
CA ILE A 291 2.45 -19.57 2.19
C ILE A 291 3.18 -19.71 3.52
N ASP A 292 4.35 -20.33 3.50
CA ASP A 292 5.16 -20.50 4.71
C ASP A 292 5.98 -19.25 5.04
N ARG A 293 6.56 -19.21 6.24
CA ARG A 293 7.44 -18.12 6.70
C ARG A 293 8.70 -17.90 5.85
N ASN A 294 9.11 -18.88 5.05
CA ASN A 294 10.24 -18.75 4.13
C ASN A 294 9.83 -18.19 2.76
N GLY A 295 8.54 -17.86 2.59
CA GLY A 295 8.00 -17.37 1.32
C GLY A 295 7.87 -18.47 0.28
N MET A 296 7.64 -19.73 0.69
CA MET A 296 7.30 -20.82 -0.23
C MET A 296 5.79 -21.00 -0.28
N VAL A 297 5.23 -21.06 -1.49
CA VAL A 297 3.82 -21.36 -1.73
C VAL A 297 3.67 -22.82 -2.12
N THR A 298 2.84 -23.56 -1.38
CA THR A 298 2.52 -24.96 -1.63
C THR A 298 1.03 -25.19 -1.69
N THR A 299 0.58 -26.11 -2.54
CA THR A 299 -0.80 -26.63 -2.51
C THR A 299 -0.92 -27.64 -1.38
N VAL A 300 -1.78 -27.39 -0.40
CA VAL A 300 -1.94 -28.27 0.77
C VAL A 300 -3.17 -29.16 0.69
N ALA A 301 -4.18 -28.76 -0.07
CA ALA A 301 -5.37 -29.58 -0.30
C ALA A 301 -6.05 -29.26 -1.63
N GLY A 302 -6.72 -30.25 -2.20
CA GLY A 302 -7.40 -30.17 -3.48
C GLY A 302 -6.49 -30.57 -4.65
N LYS A 303 -7.09 -30.62 -5.85
CA LYS A 303 -6.36 -30.84 -7.10
C LYS A 303 -6.57 -29.65 -8.03
N PRO A 304 -5.48 -29.01 -8.49
CA PRO A 304 -5.56 -27.84 -9.35
C PRO A 304 -6.43 -28.09 -10.58
N GLU A 305 -7.28 -27.12 -10.92
CA GLU A 305 -8.15 -27.12 -12.10
C GLU A 305 -9.19 -28.27 -12.14
N VAL A 306 -9.35 -29.04 -11.05
CA VAL A 306 -10.33 -30.11 -10.95
C VAL A 306 -11.38 -29.77 -9.90
N GLU A 307 -12.47 -29.17 -10.36
CA GLU A 307 -13.67 -28.93 -9.55
C GLU A 307 -14.31 -30.25 -9.09
N GLY A 308 -14.76 -30.29 -7.83
CA GLY A 308 -15.59 -31.38 -7.32
C GLY A 308 -15.75 -31.32 -5.81
N GLY A 309 -16.42 -32.32 -5.23
CA GLY A 309 -16.64 -32.40 -3.78
C GLY A 309 -16.24 -33.76 -3.19
N ALA A 310 -15.28 -34.45 -3.81
CA ALA A 310 -14.76 -35.70 -3.24
C ALA A 310 -14.00 -35.41 -1.94
N ASP A 311 -14.30 -36.18 -0.91
CA ASP A 311 -13.51 -36.27 0.33
C ASP A 311 -12.31 -37.22 0.14
N GLY A 312 -11.40 -37.24 1.11
CA GLY A 312 -10.25 -38.15 1.14
C GLY A 312 -9.00 -37.50 1.71
N ALA A 313 -7.83 -38.09 1.42
CA ALA A 313 -6.54 -37.46 1.70
C ALA A 313 -6.47 -36.07 1.03
N ALA A 314 -5.76 -35.12 1.63
CA ALA A 314 -5.82 -33.71 1.22
C ALA A 314 -5.58 -33.47 -0.28
N HIS A 315 -4.61 -34.15 -0.90
CA HIS A 315 -4.32 -34.06 -2.35
C HIS A 315 -5.30 -34.85 -3.25
N ASP A 316 -6.05 -35.79 -2.69
CA ASP A 316 -7.07 -36.56 -3.38
C ASP A 316 -8.47 -35.96 -3.25
N ALA A 317 -8.68 -35.11 -2.23
CA ALA A 317 -9.88 -34.32 -2.07
C ALA A 317 -10.07 -33.37 -3.26
N ARG A 318 -11.32 -32.96 -3.49
CA ARG A 318 -11.69 -31.94 -4.47
C ARG A 318 -12.49 -30.85 -3.80
N PHE A 319 -12.23 -29.62 -4.25
CA PHE A 319 -12.99 -28.46 -3.86
C PHE A 319 -13.77 -27.89 -5.05
N CYS A 320 -14.89 -27.27 -4.74
CA CYS A 320 -15.74 -26.52 -5.62
C CYS A 320 -15.72 -25.06 -5.18
N ARG A 321 -14.79 -24.28 -5.76
CA ARG A 321 -14.68 -22.84 -5.51
C ARG A 321 -14.63 -22.52 -4.01
N PRO A 322 -13.55 -22.90 -3.30
CA PRO A 322 -13.40 -22.52 -1.89
C PRO A 322 -13.40 -20.99 -1.79
N THR A 323 -14.23 -20.42 -0.92
CA THR A 323 -14.45 -18.96 -0.82
C THR A 323 -14.10 -18.37 0.52
N SER A 324 -14.16 -19.12 1.62
CA SER A 324 -13.81 -18.60 2.94
C SER A 324 -13.13 -19.64 3.80
N LEU A 325 -12.21 -19.18 4.64
CA LEU A 325 -11.35 -19.98 5.49
C LEU A 325 -11.46 -19.53 6.95
N ALA A 326 -11.60 -20.48 7.87
CA ALA A 326 -11.53 -20.19 9.30
C ALA A 326 -10.91 -21.34 10.08
N PHE A 327 -9.89 -21.05 10.87
CA PHE A 327 -9.35 -22.02 11.82
C PHE A 327 -10.27 -22.15 13.02
N HIS A 328 -10.56 -23.39 13.40
CA HIS A 328 -11.23 -23.67 14.66
C HIS A 328 -10.23 -23.52 15.82
N PRO A 329 -10.48 -22.62 16.79
CA PRO A 329 -9.47 -22.23 17.77
C PRO A 329 -9.07 -23.35 18.73
N ALA A 330 -9.94 -24.34 18.96
CA ALA A 330 -9.64 -25.44 19.90
C ALA A 330 -9.02 -26.67 19.22
N THR A 331 -9.30 -26.90 17.94
CA THR A 331 -8.87 -28.13 17.25
C THR A 331 -7.79 -27.89 16.20
N GLY A 332 -7.63 -26.65 15.72
CA GLY A 332 -6.69 -26.34 14.64
C GLY A 332 -7.18 -26.78 13.26
N CYS A 333 -8.38 -27.35 13.16
CA CYS A 333 -8.98 -27.68 11.87
C CYS A 333 -9.27 -26.40 11.06
N LEU A 334 -8.92 -26.42 9.77
CA LEU A 334 -9.30 -25.38 8.84
C LEU A 334 -10.67 -25.68 8.24
N PHE A 335 -11.66 -24.86 8.56
CA PHE A 335 -12.97 -24.89 7.90
C PHE A 335 -12.92 -24.11 6.59
N VAL A 336 -13.53 -24.68 5.54
CA VAL A 336 -13.55 -24.14 4.18
C VAL A 336 -15.00 -24.04 3.70
N ALA A 337 -15.47 -22.84 3.40
CA ALA A 337 -16.75 -22.64 2.73
C ALA A 337 -16.60 -22.78 1.22
N GLU A 338 -17.51 -23.49 0.57
CA GLU A 338 -17.51 -23.73 -0.88
C GLU A 338 -18.74 -23.13 -1.55
N ARG A 339 -18.54 -22.40 -2.65
CA ARG A 339 -19.64 -21.79 -3.43
C ARG A 339 -20.07 -22.70 -4.58
N THR A 340 -21.37 -22.66 -4.87
CA THR A 340 -22.11 -23.38 -5.92
C THR A 340 -21.29 -24.05 -7.04
N GLY A 341 -21.54 -25.36 -7.17
CA GLY A 341 -21.14 -26.29 -8.22
C GLY A 341 -21.59 -27.71 -7.82
N ARG A 342 -21.27 -28.77 -8.57
CA ARG A 342 -21.60 -30.16 -8.15
C ARG A 342 -20.51 -30.67 -7.20
N PRO A 343 -20.84 -31.16 -5.99
CA PRO A 343 -22.15 -31.68 -5.55
C PRO A 343 -23.08 -30.67 -4.84
N GLY A 344 -22.63 -29.48 -4.48
CA GLY A 344 -23.43 -28.44 -3.84
C GLY A 344 -22.56 -27.48 -3.01
N ALA A 345 -23.14 -26.37 -2.53
CA ALA A 345 -22.46 -25.51 -1.55
C ALA A 345 -22.38 -26.24 -0.20
N CYS A 346 -21.20 -26.29 0.41
CA CYS A 346 -20.99 -26.96 1.69
C CYS A 346 -19.84 -26.34 2.48
N ILE A 347 -19.70 -26.74 3.74
CA ILE A 347 -18.56 -26.42 4.58
C ILE A 347 -17.71 -27.69 4.73
N ARG A 348 -16.43 -27.61 4.38
CA ARG A 348 -15.45 -28.70 4.54
C ARG A 348 -14.59 -28.45 5.76
N CYS A 349 -14.03 -29.51 6.30
CA CYS A 349 -13.02 -29.46 7.35
C CYS A 349 -11.75 -30.10 6.82
N LEU A 350 -10.63 -29.39 6.92
CA LEU A 350 -9.30 -29.88 6.62
C LEU A 350 -8.52 -29.97 7.93
N ASP A 351 -8.01 -31.15 8.24
CA ASP A 351 -6.99 -31.32 9.27
C ASP A 351 -5.63 -30.97 8.65
N VAL A 352 -4.96 -29.97 9.21
CA VAL A 352 -3.76 -29.34 8.64
C VAL A 352 -2.48 -29.72 9.40
N ALA A 353 -2.60 -30.72 10.30
CA ALA A 353 -1.54 -31.22 11.18
C ALA A 353 -0.23 -31.61 10.48
#